data_AF-A0A5C4VQE1-F1
#
_entry.id   AF-A0A5C4VQE1-F1
#
_cell.length_a   1.000
_cell.length_b   1.000
_cell.length_c   1.000
_cell.angle_alpha   90.00
_cell.angle_beta   90.00
_cell.angle_gamma   90.00
#
_symmetry.space_group_name_H-M   'P 1'
#
loop_
_entity.id
_entity.type
_entity.pdbx_description
1 polymer ?
#
loop_
_entity_poly.entity_id
_entity_poly.type
_entity_poly.pdbx_seq_one_letter_code
_entity_poly.pdbx_strand_id
1 'polypeptide(L)'
;MSLPLGGPALQSALQDAGLNTAMPAWTVWVAVGLVALSTLAGAHLAHRNAARISIWLAVASALMLITALTDVMPDAWREAAATEVPLWVVALAGLTGFAAITYFTRHGCAHPHQPGQHARHAPGLHRRVKQAVSAAVYGGVGTAVALSLHRMIEGATLVLAASAIVVAALMIHSAGEGLAMTAMLDMASKRRAPWLLLSCASPAAGVVLATVAPLPPQSVPILLGLLTGVLLRTAVIGLQIARTSGRMVRRHVAVAAVGVLAVGALLVTGEAMFAGDLPTPELPVAAAGQAAVPLVPHTRTPSPLPTPTRRPEPMTPSELRAAVAGGRLGLESLLTRSDLATIGADVEWLLRALPGRSAAEITRVLRRARVGSGASIGDLTLRQRHYLLLALGAAPAPR
;
A
#
# COMPACT_ATOMS: atom_id res chain seq x y z
N MET A 1 -27.60 -6.61 42.55
CA MET A 1 -28.37 -7.83 42.19
C MET A 1 -27.79 -8.30 40.88
N SER A 2 -26.83 -9.22 40.95
CA SER A 2 -25.93 -9.59 39.85
C SER A 2 -26.48 -10.84 39.19
N LEU A 3 -27.02 -10.72 37.97
CA LEU A 3 -27.47 -11.88 37.21
C LEU A 3 -26.25 -12.58 36.59
N PRO A 4 -26.05 -13.89 36.83
CA PRO A 4 -24.96 -14.64 36.22
C PRO A 4 -25.32 -14.96 34.76
N LEU A 5 -24.99 -14.03 33.86
CA LEU A 5 -25.03 -14.25 32.40
C LEU A 5 -23.78 -15.04 32.01
N GLY A 6 -23.81 -16.36 32.21
CA GLY A 6 -22.67 -17.23 31.89
C GLY A 6 -22.90 -18.67 32.31
N GLY A 7 -24.07 -19.23 31.99
CA GLY A 7 -24.34 -20.65 32.25
C GLY A 7 -23.64 -21.54 31.22
N PRO A 8 -23.09 -22.71 31.62
CA PRO A 8 -22.47 -23.68 30.71
C PRO A 8 -23.41 -24.15 29.59
N ALA A 9 -24.71 -23.97 29.77
CA ALA A 9 -25.75 -24.25 28.77
C ALA A 9 -25.69 -23.35 27.52
N LEU A 10 -25.28 -22.07 27.65
CA LEU A 10 -25.11 -21.19 26.49
C LEU A 10 -23.85 -21.58 25.69
N GLN A 11 -22.81 -22.03 26.40
CA GLN A 11 -21.56 -22.49 25.82
C GLN A 11 -21.73 -23.84 25.10
N SER A 12 -22.54 -24.75 25.65
CA SER A 12 -22.91 -26.00 24.97
C SER A 12 -23.85 -25.77 23.78
N ALA A 13 -24.80 -24.83 23.87
CA ALA A 13 -25.68 -24.49 22.74
C ALA A 13 -24.93 -23.83 21.57
N LEU A 14 -23.88 -23.05 21.85
CA LEU A 14 -22.97 -22.52 20.83
C LEU A 14 -22.01 -23.59 20.28
N GLN A 15 -21.68 -24.62 21.05
CA GLN A 15 -20.92 -25.79 20.58
C GLN A 15 -21.76 -26.72 19.69
N ASP A 16 -23.06 -26.88 19.97
CA ASP A 16 -23.96 -27.77 19.24
C ASP A 16 -24.50 -27.16 17.92
N ALA A 17 -24.39 -25.85 17.72
CA ALA A 17 -24.81 -25.14 16.50
C ALA A 17 -23.91 -25.40 15.26
N GLY A 18 -23.06 -26.42 15.27
CA GLY A 18 -22.40 -26.94 14.06
C GLY A 18 -21.16 -26.17 13.56
N LEU A 19 -20.68 -25.15 14.28
CA LEU A 19 -19.50 -24.36 13.90
C LEU A 19 -18.17 -24.89 14.44
N ASN A 20 -18.16 -26.03 15.16
CA ASN A 20 -16.95 -26.65 15.71
C ASN A 20 -16.77 -28.10 15.24
N THR A 21 -16.80 -28.37 13.93
CA THR A 21 -15.85 -29.38 13.45
C THR A 21 -14.48 -28.73 13.55
N ALA A 22 -13.85 -28.83 14.73
CA ALA A 22 -12.49 -28.37 14.94
C ALA A 22 -11.66 -28.96 13.80
N MET A 23 -11.32 -28.09 12.84
CA MET A 23 -10.67 -28.53 11.63
C MET A 23 -9.42 -29.28 12.07
N PRO A 24 -9.23 -30.53 11.60
CA PRO A 24 -8.22 -31.37 12.18
C PRO A 24 -6.87 -30.67 12.01
N ALA A 25 -6.07 -30.60 13.07
CA ALA A 25 -4.93 -29.67 13.18
C ALA A 25 -3.95 -29.69 12.00
N TRP A 26 -3.92 -30.79 11.22
CA TRP A 26 -3.14 -30.91 10.00
C TRP A 26 -3.58 -29.96 8.87
N THR A 27 -4.85 -29.51 8.82
CA THR A 27 -5.34 -28.61 7.76
C THR A 27 -4.68 -27.24 7.81
N VAL A 28 -4.45 -26.70 9.02
CA VAL A 28 -3.71 -25.44 9.22
C VAL A 28 -2.27 -25.58 8.70
N TRP A 29 -1.62 -26.72 8.96
CA TRP A 29 -0.27 -26.98 8.46
C TRP A 29 -0.22 -27.16 6.94
N VAL A 30 -1.24 -27.78 6.33
CA VAL A 30 -1.38 -27.83 4.88
C VAL A 30 -1.55 -26.43 4.30
N ALA A 31 -2.36 -25.58 4.92
CA ALA A 31 -2.52 -24.18 4.49
C ALA A 31 -1.20 -23.40 4.58
N VAL A 32 -0.42 -23.56 5.67
CA VAL A 32 0.93 -22.99 5.81
C VAL A 32 1.85 -23.47 4.68
N GLY A 33 1.83 -24.78 4.38
CA GLY A 33 2.60 -25.35 3.28
C GLY A 33 2.23 -24.75 1.92
N LEU A 34 0.94 -24.61 1.63
CA LEU A 34 0.43 -23.99 0.39
C LEU A 34 0.85 -22.53 0.28
N VAL A 35 0.75 -21.77 1.37
CA VAL A 35 1.19 -20.37 1.45
C VAL A 35 2.70 -20.24 1.20
N ALA A 36 3.51 -21.10 1.81
CA ALA A 36 4.96 -21.14 1.59
C ALA A 36 5.30 -21.49 0.12
N LEU A 37 4.67 -22.52 -0.44
CA LEU A 37 4.86 -22.90 -1.86
C LEU A 37 4.45 -21.78 -2.80
N SER A 38 3.34 -21.09 -2.53
CA SER A 38 2.89 -19.96 -3.34
C SER A 38 3.90 -18.80 -3.33
N THR A 39 4.52 -18.56 -2.18
CA THR A 39 5.59 -17.55 -2.02
C THR A 39 6.82 -17.90 -2.83
N LEU A 40 7.26 -19.16 -2.77
CA LEU A 40 8.37 -19.66 -3.58
C LEU A 40 8.05 -19.59 -5.08
N ALA A 41 6.81 -19.91 -5.47
CA ALA A 41 6.36 -19.79 -6.86
C ALA A 41 6.40 -18.34 -7.33
N GLY A 42 5.93 -17.39 -6.52
CA GLY A 42 6.03 -15.96 -6.79
C GLY A 42 7.47 -15.47 -6.95
N ALA A 43 8.35 -15.91 -6.04
CA ALA A 43 9.78 -15.60 -6.10
C ALA A 43 10.46 -16.18 -7.36
N HIS A 44 10.12 -17.43 -7.71
CA HIS A 44 10.62 -18.07 -8.92
C HIS A 44 10.13 -17.35 -10.19
N LEU A 45 8.85 -16.95 -10.21
CA LEU A 45 8.26 -16.22 -11.34
C LEU A 45 8.93 -14.85 -11.54
N ALA A 46 9.24 -14.15 -10.46
CA ALA A 46 9.99 -12.88 -10.51
C ALA A 46 11.34 -13.07 -11.21
N HIS A 47 12.04 -14.15 -10.88
CA HIS A 47 13.35 -14.41 -11.46
C HIS A 47 13.29 -14.68 -12.97
N ARG A 48 12.28 -15.43 -13.44
CA ARG A 48 12.14 -15.78 -14.86
C ARG A 48 11.54 -14.68 -15.73
N ASN A 49 10.65 -13.86 -15.17
CA ASN A 49 9.83 -12.93 -15.95
C ASN A 49 10.02 -11.47 -15.56
N ALA A 50 11.27 -11.02 -15.41
CA ALA A 50 11.60 -9.65 -15.04
C ALA A 50 10.87 -8.58 -15.87
N ALA A 51 10.67 -8.83 -17.17
CA ALA A 51 9.96 -7.91 -18.06
C ALA A 51 8.46 -7.75 -17.76
N ARG A 52 7.82 -8.73 -17.12
CA ARG A 52 6.37 -8.75 -16.82
C ARG A 52 6.05 -8.52 -15.34
N ILE A 53 7.06 -8.33 -14.49
CA ILE A 53 6.91 -8.11 -13.04
C ILE A 53 5.91 -7.01 -12.73
N SER A 54 5.92 -5.90 -13.47
CA SER A 54 5.02 -4.76 -13.23
C SER A 54 3.54 -5.10 -13.40
N ILE A 55 3.19 -6.00 -14.32
CA ILE A 55 1.81 -6.43 -14.56
C ILE A 55 1.34 -7.30 -13.40
N TRP A 56 2.14 -8.30 -13.03
CA TRP A 56 1.83 -9.19 -11.91
C TRP A 56 1.75 -8.44 -10.59
N LEU A 57 2.66 -7.48 -10.37
CA LEU A 57 2.65 -6.62 -9.19
C LEU A 57 1.37 -5.78 -9.12
N ALA A 58 0.90 -5.23 -10.25
CA ALA A 58 -0.35 -4.48 -10.28
C ALA A 58 -1.56 -5.35 -9.94
N VAL A 59 -1.64 -6.57 -10.51
CA VAL A 59 -2.72 -7.51 -10.24
C VAL A 59 -2.72 -7.92 -8.77
N ALA A 60 -1.58 -8.33 -8.24
CA ALA A 60 -1.43 -8.68 -6.82
C ALA A 60 -1.81 -7.52 -5.90
N SER A 61 -1.34 -6.30 -6.20
CA SER A 61 -1.66 -5.10 -5.43
C SER A 61 -3.15 -4.76 -5.47
N ALA A 62 -3.82 -4.96 -6.61
CA ALA A 62 -5.24 -4.71 -6.74
C ALA A 62 -6.07 -5.75 -5.97
N LEU A 63 -5.69 -7.03 -6.05
CA LEU A 63 -6.34 -8.10 -5.27
C LEU A 63 -6.16 -7.87 -3.77
N MET A 64 -4.96 -7.55 -3.33
CA MET A 64 -4.67 -7.15 -1.94
C MET A 64 -5.55 -6.00 -1.46
N LEU A 65 -5.68 -4.96 -2.28
CA LEU A 65 -6.51 -3.81 -1.95
C LEU A 65 -7.96 -4.21 -1.76
N ILE A 66 -8.47 -5.08 -2.63
CA ILE A 66 -9.85 -5.58 -2.54
C ILE A 66 -10.02 -6.42 -1.29
N THR A 67 -9.20 -7.46 -1.08
CA THR A 67 -9.27 -8.31 0.13
C THR A 67 -9.21 -7.47 1.40
N ALA A 68 -8.29 -6.49 1.49
CA ALA A 68 -8.21 -5.63 2.67
C ALA A 68 -9.51 -4.85 2.94
N LEU A 69 -10.22 -4.41 1.89
CA LEU A 69 -11.42 -3.58 1.99
C LEU A 69 -12.73 -4.37 2.07
N THR A 70 -12.80 -5.54 1.43
CA THR A 70 -14.04 -6.34 1.34
C THR A 70 -14.10 -7.49 2.33
N ASP A 71 -12.96 -7.91 2.86
CA ASP A 71 -12.84 -9.07 3.74
C ASP A 71 -12.36 -8.62 5.13
N VAL A 72 -11.09 -8.19 5.22
CA VAL A 72 -10.43 -7.90 6.51
C VAL A 72 -11.08 -6.71 7.24
N MET A 73 -11.41 -5.63 6.52
CA MET A 73 -11.97 -4.43 7.16
C MET A 73 -13.41 -4.65 7.69
N PRO A 74 -14.34 -5.27 6.93
CA PRO A 74 -15.64 -5.65 7.46
C PRO A 74 -15.54 -6.60 8.66
N ASP A 75 -14.63 -7.56 8.64
CA ASP A 75 -14.40 -8.47 9.77
C ASP A 75 -13.90 -7.74 11.00
N ALA A 76 -12.93 -6.83 10.84
CA ALA A 76 -12.45 -5.99 11.94
C ALA A 76 -13.60 -5.20 12.59
N TRP A 77 -14.54 -4.70 11.78
CA TRP A 77 -15.71 -3.97 12.28
C TRP A 77 -16.69 -4.88 13.02
N ARG A 78 -17.02 -6.04 12.43
CA ARG A 78 -17.95 -7.01 13.03
C ARG A 78 -17.41 -7.54 14.36
N GLU A 79 -16.13 -7.90 14.40
CA GLU A 79 -15.46 -8.37 15.62
C GLU A 79 -15.37 -7.27 16.69
N ALA A 80 -15.14 -6.02 16.29
CA ALA A 80 -15.13 -4.91 17.22
C ALA A 80 -16.50 -4.70 17.88
N ALA A 81 -17.57 -4.81 17.09
CA ALA A 81 -18.94 -4.74 17.61
C ALA A 81 -19.25 -5.93 18.54
N ALA A 82 -18.80 -7.14 18.21
CA ALA A 82 -19.02 -8.35 18.99
C ALA A 82 -18.26 -8.37 20.33
N THR A 83 -17.06 -7.76 20.36
CA THR A 83 -16.17 -7.75 21.54
C THR A 83 -16.20 -6.44 22.32
N GLU A 84 -17.15 -5.55 22.01
CA GLU A 84 -17.32 -4.23 22.62
C GLU A 84 -16.08 -3.32 22.50
N VAL A 85 -15.22 -3.56 21.50
CA VAL A 85 -14.07 -2.72 21.21
C VAL A 85 -14.54 -1.48 20.44
N PRO A 86 -14.23 -0.26 20.90
CA PRO A 86 -14.62 0.95 20.18
C PRO A 86 -13.99 1.00 18.78
N LEU A 87 -14.80 1.28 17.76
CA LEU A 87 -14.35 1.32 16.35
C LEU A 87 -13.19 2.31 16.09
N TRP A 88 -13.05 3.37 16.90
CA TRP A 88 -11.93 4.30 16.77
C TRP A 88 -10.59 3.64 17.12
N VAL A 89 -10.56 2.65 18.00
CA VAL A 89 -9.34 1.89 18.35
C VAL A 89 -8.89 1.07 17.13
N VAL A 90 -9.83 0.41 16.46
CA VAL A 90 -9.58 -0.34 15.22
C VAL A 90 -9.07 0.58 14.11
N ALA A 91 -9.70 1.74 13.94
CA ALA A 91 -9.25 2.74 12.97
C ALA A 91 -7.84 3.26 13.27
N LEU A 92 -7.53 3.55 14.55
CA LEU A 92 -6.17 3.96 14.97
C LEU A 92 -5.15 2.84 14.73
N ALA A 93 -5.51 1.58 14.98
CA ALA A 93 -4.65 0.45 14.68
C ALA A 93 -4.34 0.38 13.18
N GLY A 94 -5.35 0.53 12.32
CA GLY A 94 -5.15 0.59 10.86
C GLY A 94 -4.28 1.77 10.42
N LEU A 95 -4.51 2.97 10.97
CA LEU A 95 -3.63 4.12 10.71
C LEU A 95 -2.18 3.85 11.15
N THR A 96 -2.01 3.19 12.29
CA THR A 96 -0.69 2.81 12.82
C THR A 96 0.02 1.83 11.89
N GLY A 97 -0.68 0.79 11.42
CA GLY A 97 -0.15 -0.19 10.46
C GLY A 97 0.25 0.47 9.14
N PHE A 98 -0.63 1.33 8.61
CA PHE A 98 -0.36 2.09 7.38
C PHE A 98 0.85 3.01 7.55
N ALA A 99 0.94 3.72 8.68
CA ALA A 99 2.04 4.63 9.00
C ALA A 99 3.37 3.88 9.19
N ALA A 100 3.36 2.73 9.85
CA ALA A 100 4.55 1.90 10.05
C ALA A 100 5.15 1.46 8.71
N ILE A 101 4.34 0.91 7.79
CA ILE A 101 4.83 0.55 6.45
C ILE A 101 5.29 1.80 5.69
N THR A 102 4.57 2.91 5.80
CA THR A 102 4.99 4.18 5.18
C THR A 102 6.35 4.63 5.68
N TYR A 103 6.60 4.54 6.98
CA TYR A 103 7.86 4.93 7.60
C TYR A 103 9.03 4.10 7.08
N PHE A 104 8.89 2.77 7.06
CA PHE A 104 9.93 1.85 6.58
C PHE A 104 10.16 1.96 5.06
N THR A 105 9.14 2.30 4.28
CA THR A 105 9.25 2.41 2.81
C THR A 105 9.70 3.79 2.34
N ARG A 106 9.43 4.88 3.08
CA ARG A 106 9.75 6.26 2.67
C ARG A 106 11.26 6.56 2.59
N HIS A 107 12.10 5.84 3.33
CA HIS A 107 13.54 6.08 3.38
C HIS A 107 14.36 5.22 2.39
N GLY A 108 13.69 4.36 1.62
CA GLY A 108 14.31 3.49 0.61
C GLY A 108 14.68 4.20 -0.70
N CYS A 109 14.25 5.45 -0.93
CA CYS A 109 14.70 6.28 -2.05
C CYS A 109 16.11 6.85 -1.77
N ALA A 110 17.07 5.97 -1.53
CA ALA A 110 18.48 6.31 -1.61
C ALA A 110 18.81 6.52 -3.10
N HIS A 111 18.81 7.79 -3.54
CA HIS A 111 19.31 8.13 -4.87
C HIS A 111 20.69 7.47 -5.04
N PRO A 112 20.89 6.62 -6.05
CA PRO A 112 22.21 6.09 -6.34
C PRO A 112 23.11 7.30 -6.61
N HIS A 113 24.07 7.54 -5.73
CA HIS A 113 25.16 8.44 -6.05
C HIS A 113 25.88 7.81 -7.24
N GLN A 114 25.65 8.36 -8.43
CA GLN A 114 26.36 8.00 -9.65
C GLN A 114 27.86 7.94 -9.33
N PRO A 115 28.51 6.77 -9.44
CA PRO A 115 29.94 6.63 -9.24
C PRO A 115 30.63 7.18 -10.49
N GLY A 116 30.70 8.49 -10.61
CA GLY A 116 31.20 9.13 -11.82
C GLY A 116 31.28 10.63 -11.69
N GLN A 117 32.23 11.11 -10.88
CA GLN A 117 33.04 12.33 -11.06
C GLN A 117 33.39 12.97 -9.71
N HIS A 118 34.66 12.81 -9.37
CA HIS A 118 35.53 13.72 -8.62
C HIS A 118 35.09 14.23 -7.23
N ALA A 119 35.73 13.69 -6.19
CA ALA A 119 36.82 14.39 -5.49
C ALA A 119 37.35 13.49 -4.37
N ARG A 120 38.68 13.38 -4.30
CA ARG A 120 39.42 12.73 -3.19
C ARG A 120 39.25 13.59 -1.93
N HIS A 121 38.12 13.46 -1.25
CA HIS A 121 37.99 13.91 0.13
C HIS A 121 37.69 12.69 0.97
N ALA A 122 38.61 12.34 1.87
CA ALA A 122 38.46 11.25 2.83
C ALA A 122 37.21 11.49 3.69
N PRO A 123 36.09 10.78 3.44
CA PRO A 123 34.91 10.91 4.28
C PRO A 123 35.18 10.07 5.52
N GLY A 124 35.18 10.70 6.69
CA GLY A 124 35.39 10.01 7.97
C GLY A 124 34.49 8.78 8.13
N LEU A 125 35.04 7.73 8.76
CA LEU A 125 34.42 6.41 8.98
C LEU A 125 32.95 6.51 9.42
N HIS A 126 32.62 7.53 10.21
CA HIS A 126 31.28 7.78 10.75
C HIS A 126 30.19 7.98 9.68
N ARG A 127 30.53 8.56 8.52
CA ARG A 127 29.57 8.74 7.42
C ARG A 127 29.29 7.44 6.67
N ARG A 128 30.32 6.60 6.50
CA ARG A 128 30.19 5.27 5.87
C ARG A 128 29.37 4.33 6.75
N VAL A 129 29.59 4.34 8.06
CA VAL A 129 28.78 3.54 8.99
C VAL A 129 27.34 4.04 8.99
N LYS A 130 27.08 5.35 9.05
CA LYS A 130 25.70 5.88 9.03
C LYS A 130 24.98 5.60 7.71
N GLN A 131 25.67 5.66 6.57
CA GLN A 131 25.10 5.31 5.26
C GLN A 131 24.91 3.80 5.09
N ALA A 132 25.83 2.97 5.59
CA ALA A 132 25.70 1.52 5.56
C ALA A 132 24.56 1.04 6.47
N VAL A 133 24.43 1.63 7.66
CA VAL A 133 23.31 1.36 8.58
C VAL A 133 22.00 1.87 7.99
N SER A 134 21.96 3.07 7.37
CA SER A 134 20.70 3.52 6.75
C SER A 134 20.33 2.71 5.52
N ALA A 135 21.29 2.29 4.69
CA ALA A 135 21.03 1.43 3.53
C ALA A 135 20.71 -0.02 3.92
N ALA A 136 21.22 -0.51 5.05
CA ALA A 136 20.87 -1.83 5.58
C ALA A 136 19.51 -1.81 6.26
N VAL A 137 19.25 -0.85 7.15
CA VAL A 137 18.00 -0.77 7.94
C VAL A 137 16.82 -0.26 7.10
N TYR A 138 17.05 0.66 6.16
CA TYR A 138 16.00 1.22 5.29
C TYR A 138 16.06 0.71 3.83
N GLY A 139 16.96 -0.24 3.54
CA GLY A 139 16.98 -0.98 2.27
C GLY A 139 16.24 -2.32 2.35
N GLY A 140 16.42 -3.19 1.36
CA GLY A 140 15.65 -4.44 1.19
C GLY A 140 15.59 -5.39 2.40
N VAL A 141 16.47 -5.24 3.40
CA VAL A 141 16.41 -5.98 4.67
C VAL A 141 15.26 -5.49 5.56
N GLY A 142 15.10 -4.18 5.76
CA GLY A 142 14.00 -3.63 6.55
C GLY A 142 12.64 -4.03 5.97
N THR A 143 12.51 -3.99 4.64
CA THR A 143 11.31 -4.48 3.97
C THR A 143 11.12 -5.98 4.11
N ALA A 144 12.19 -6.78 4.00
CA ALA A 144 12.09 -8.24 4.18
C ALA A 144 11.67 -8.63 5.60
N VAL A 145 12.18 -7.93 6.62
CA VAL A 145 11.76 -8.10 8.02
C VAL A 145 10.30 -7.70 8.21
N ALA A 146 9.89 -6.55 7.67
CA ALA A 146 8.49 -6.10 7.75
C ALA A 146 7.53 -7.09 7.07
N LEU A 147 7.90 -7.63 5.90
CA LEU A 147 7.12 -8.66 5.20
C LEU A 147 7.10 -9.98 5.98
N SER A 148 8.21 -10.38 6.60
CA SER A 148 8.24 -11.59 7.43
C SER A 148 7.33 -11.44 8.67
N LEU A 149 7.34 -10.26 9.30
CA LEU A 149 6.45 -9.96 10.42
C LEU A 149 4.98 -9.95 9.97
N HIS A 150 4.68 -9.36 8.82
CA HIS A 150 3.34 -9.38 8.22
C HIS A 150 2.84 -10.81 8.02
N ARG A 151 3.66 -11.67 7.42
CA ARG A 151 3.35 -13.08 7.16
C ARG A 151 3.22 -13.91 8.43
N MET A 152 3.96 -13.55 9.49
CA MET A 152 3.72 -14.14 10.80
C MET A 152 2.32 -13.81 11.32
N ILE A 153 1.84 -12.59 11.11
CA ILE A 153 0.46 -12.21 11.46
C ILE A 153 -0.54 -13.01 10.60
N GLU A 154 -0.29 -13.18 9.30
CA GLU A 154 -1.13 -14.04 8.44
C GLU A 154 -1.18 -15.49 8.94
N GLY A 155 -0.04 -16.04 9.35
CA GLY A 155 0.03 -17.37 9.97
C GLY A 155 -0.81 -17.48 11.25
N ALA A 156 -0.79 -16.44 12.08
CA ALA A 156 -1.66 -16.37 13.25
C ALA A 156 -3.15 -16.34 12.85
N THR A 157 -3.51 -15.60 11.80
CA THR A 157 -4.89 -15.57 11.29
C THR A 157 -5.36 -16.90 10.69
N LEU A 158 -4.47 -17.73 10.14
CA LEU A 158 -4.83 -19.07 9.66
C LEU A 158 -5.37 -19.98 10.77
N VAL A 159 -4.95 -19.77 12.03
CA VAL A 159 -5.50 -20.50 13.18
C VAL A 159 -6.92 -20.05 13.49
N LEU A 160 -7.22 -18.77 13.26
CA LEU A 160 -8.50 -18.15 13.61
C LEU A 160 -9.55 -18.27 12.52
N ALA A 161 -9.14 -18.24 11.25
CA ALA A 161 -10.00 -18.13 10.07
C ALA A 161 -9.60 -19.12 8.99
N ALA A 162 -9.49 -20.40 9.35
CA ALA A 162 -9.20 -21.46 8.40
C ALA A 162 -10.43 -21.73 7.51
N SER A 163 -10.66 -20.91 6.49
CA SER A 163 -11.61 -21.22 5.41
C SER A 163 -10.85 -21.47 4.12
N ALA A 164 -11.37 -22.34 3.24
CA ALA A 164 -10.74 -22.62 1.95
C ALA A 164 -10.56 -21.33 1.11
N ILE A 165 -11.51 -20.39 1.24
CA ILE A 165 -11.50 -19.10 0.57
C ILE A 165 -10.37 -18.22 1.11
N VAL A 166 -10.23 -18.14 2.44
CA VAL A 166 -9.12 -17.40 3.10
C VAL A 166 -7.77 -17.99 2.70
N VAL A 167 -7.64 -19.33 2.69
CA VAL A 167 -6.40 -20.00 2.26
C VAL A 167 -6.07 -19.67 0.80
N ALA A 168 -7.05 -19.70 -0.11
CA ALA A 168 -6.84 -19.34 -1.50
C ALA A 168 -6.44 -17.87 -1.67
N ALA A 169 -7.08 -16.96 -0.93
CA ALA A 169 -6.73 -15.53 -0.92
C ALA A 169 -5.29 -15.32 -0.42
N LEU A 170 -4.91 -15.97 0.69
CA LEU A 170 -3.55 -15.93 1.25
C LEU A 170 -2.52 -16.53 0.29
N MET A 171 -2.85 -17.59 -0.46
CA MET A 171 -1.96 -18.12 -1.49
C MET A 171 -1.69 -17.08 -2.58
N ILE A 172 -2.72 -16.44 -3.13
CA ILE A 172 -2.56 -15.43 -4.18
C ILE A 172 -1.76 -14.23 -3.64
N HIS A 173 -2.09 -13.79 -2.43
CA HIS A 173 -1.37 -12.74 -1.71
C HIS A 173 0.13 -13.08 -1.59
N SER A 174 0.42 -14.25 -1.06
CA SER A 174 1.77 -14.76 -0.82
C SER A 174 2.62 -14.91 -2.08
N ALA A 175 2.02 -15.28 -3.21
CA ALA A 175 2.71 -15.26 -4.50
C ALA A 175 3.12 -13.82 -4.90
N GLY A 176 2.21 -12.86 -4.72
CA GLY A 176 2.47 -11.44 -4.95
C GLY A 176 3.62 -10.92 -4.09
N GLU A 177 3.62 -11.28 -2.82
CA GLU A 177 4.69 -10.92 -1.88
C GLU A 177 6.04 -11.54 -2.24
N GLY A 178 6.07 -12.84 -2.57
CA GLY A 178 7.30 -13.53 -2.97
C GLY A 178 7.93 -12.88 -4.21
N LEU A 179 7.08 -12.44 -5.14
CA LEU A 179 7.50 -11.68 -6.32
C LEU A 179 8.07 -10.31 -5.96
N ALA A 180 7.35 -9.54 -5.13
CA ALA A 180 7.78 -8.22 -4.69
C ALA A 180 9.09 -8.28 -3.87
N MET A 181 9.19 -9.22 -2.94
CA MET A 181 10.38 -9.44 -2.12
C MET A 181 11.59 -9.78 -2.97
N THR A 182 11.44 -10.68 -3.95
CA THR A 182 12.54 -11.04 -4.85
C THR A 182 13.02 -9.84 -5.65
N ALA A 183 12.10 -9.04 -6.21
CA ALA A 183 12.45 -7.82 -6.94
C ALA A 183 13.20 -6.81 -6.05
N MET A 184 12.78 -6.62 -4.80
CA MET A 184 13.45 -5.70 -3.87
C MET A 184 14.82 -6.21 -3.42
N LEU A 185 14.97 -7.51 -3.17
CA LEU A 185 16.25 -8.11 -2.81
C LEU A 185 17.25 -8.04 -3.96
N ASP A 186 16.77 -8.15 -5.20
CA ASP A 186 17.56 -7.97 -6.42
C ASP A 186 18.07 -6.55 -6.57
N MET A 187 17.19 -5.58 -6.41
CA MET A 187 17.57 -4.17 -6.40
C MET A 187 18.57 -3.85 -5.28
N ALA A 188 18.45 -4.50 -4.12
CA ALA A 188 19.35 -4.32 -2.99
C ALA A 188 20.65 -5.15 -3.09
N SER A 189 20.84 -5.96 -4.14
CA SER A 189 21.98 -6.86 -4.32
C SER A 189 22.24 -7.77 -3.10
N LYS A 190 21.17 -8.24 -2.43
CA LYS A 190 21.27 -9.11 -1.25
C LYS A 190 21.04 -10.57 -1.63
N ARG A 191 21.60 -11.50 -0.84
CA ARG A 191 21.37 -12.94 -0.99
C ARG A 191 19.88 -13.24 -0.76
N ARG A 192 19.19 -13.77 -1.76
CA ARG A 192 17.73 -14.01 -1.72
C ARG A 192 17.31 -15.15 -0.78
N ALA A 193 18.07 -16.25 -0.81
CA ALA A 193 17.72 -17.50 -0.14
C ALA A 193 17.38 -17.36 1.35
N PRO A 194 18.18 -16.69 2.22
CA PRO A 194 17.85 -16.59 3.64
C PRO A 194 16.58 -15.79 3.91
N TRP A 195 16.30 -14.75 3.11
CA TRP A 195 15.11 -13.92 3.27
C TRP A 195 13.84 -14.64 2.78
N LEU A 196 13.94 -15.39 1.68
CA LEU A 196 12.84 -16.24 1.22
C LEU A 196 12.55 -17.36 2.22
N LEU A 197 13.58 -17.99 2.79
CA LEU A 197 13.42 -19.00 3.83
C LEU A 197 12.74 -18.41 5.07
N LEU A 198 13.20 -17.25 5.55
CA LEU A 198 12.59 -16.54 6.68
C LEU A 198 11.11 -16.24 6.41
N SER A 199 10.79 -15.78 5.20
CA SER A 199 9.43 -15.46 4.81
C SER A 199 8.55 -16.71 4.70
N CYS A 200 9.07 -17.81 4.17
CA CYS A 200 8.35 -19.08 4.12
C CYS A 200 8.13 -19.69 5.51
N ALA A 201 9.06 -19.49 6.44
CA ALA A 201 8.94 -19.98 7.82
C ALA A 201 8.03 -19.09 8.69
N SER A 202 7.87 -17.81 8.35
CA SER A 202 7.12 -16.87 9.19
C SER A 202 5.64 -17.21 9.43
N PRO A 203 4.83 -17.73 8.46
CA PRO A 203 3.47 -18.16 8.77
C PRO A 203 3.43 -19.31 9.78
N ALA A 204 4.37 -20.26 9.71
CA ALA A 204 4.48 -21.32 10.70
C ALA A 204 4.75 -20.77 12.11
N ALA A 205 5.65 -19.78 12.22
CA ALA A 205 5.90 -19.08 13.48
C ALA A 205 4.64 -18.37 13.99
N GLY A 206 3.82 -17.82 13.08
CA GLY A 206 2.53 -17.22 13.39
C GLY A 206 1.53 -18.20 13.99
N VAL A 207 1.38 -19.37 13.37
CA VAL A 207 0.54 -20.48 13.86
C VAL A 207 1.01 -20.94 15.24
N VAL A 208 2.31 -21.13 15.43
CA VAL A 208 2.89 -21.50 16.74
C VAL A 208 2.59 -20.42 17.78
N LEU A 209 2.79 -19.15 17.45
CA LEU A 209 2.56 -18.05 18.39
C LEU A 209 1.07 -17.97 18.80
N ALA A 210 0.16 -18.07 17.84
CA ALA A 210 -1.28 -18.04 18.11
C ALA A 210 -1.76 -19.24 18.94
N THR A 211 -1.11 -20.40 18.82
CA THR A 211 -1.47 -21.60 19.59
C THR A 211 -0.92 -21.57 21.02
N VAL A 212 0.29 -21.02 21.23
CA VAL A 212 0.90 -20.98 22.58
C VAL A 212 0.47 -19.76 23.40
N ALA A 213 0.09 -18.66 22.74
CA ALA A 213 -0.31 -17.41 23.37
C ALA A 213 -1.70 -16.99 22.86
N PRO A 214 -2.78 -17.62 23.37
CA PRO A 214 -4.13 -17.25 22.99
C PRO A 214 -4.36 -15.77 23.27
N LEU A 215 -4.76 -15.05 22.23
CA LEU A 215 -4.98 -13.61 22.31
C LEU A 215 -6.30 -13.33 23.04
N PRO A 216 -6.36 -12.28 23.88
CA PRO A 216 -7.64 -11.77 24.36
C PRO A 216 -8.57 -11.51 23.17
N PRO A 217 -9.88 -11.83 23.26
CA PRO A 217 -10.82 -11.61 22.16
C PRO A 217 -10.81 -10.16 21.64
N GLN A 218 -10.61 -9.19 22.54
CA GLN A 218 -10.55 -7.76 22.20
C GLN A 218 -9.34 -7.40 21.32
N SER A 219 -8.29 -8.23 21.31
CA SER A 219 -7.11 -7.99 20.48
C SER A 219 -7.35 -8.33 19.01
N VAL A 220 -8.29 -9.23 18.71
CA VAL A 220 -8.58 -9.68 17.33
C VAL A 220 -8.96 -8.52 16.41
N PRO A 221 -10.00 -7.69 16.71
CA PRO A 221 -10.36 -6.58 15.83
C PRO A 221 -9.26 -5.51 15.73
N ILE A 222 -8.46 -5.32 16.78
CA ILE A 222 -7.32 -4.39 16.76
C ILE A 222 -6.24 -4.89 15.78
N LEU A 223 -5.91 -6.18 15.83
CA LEU A 223 -4.96 -6.81 14.92
C LEU A 223 -5.47 -6.82 13.48
N LEU A 224 -6.76 -7.10 13.26
CA LEU A 224 -7.37 -7.00 11.93
C LEU A 224 -7.31 -5.56 11.39
N GLY A 225 -7.64 -4.56 12.21
CA GLY A 225 -7.48 -3.15 11.84
C GLY A 225 -6.04 -2.81 11.44
N LEU A 226 -5.06 -3.20 12.27
CA LEU A 226 -3.63 -3.05 11.99
C LEU A 226 -3.25 -3.71 10.65
N LEU A 227 -3.71 -4.93 10.41
CA LEU A 227 -3.47 -5.70 9.19
C LEU A 227 -4.05 -5.01 7.96
N THR A 228 -5.31 -4.54 8.03
CA THR A 228 -5.95 -3.74 6.97
C THR A 228 -5.08 -2.54 6.61
N GLY A 229 -4.56 -1.81 7.60
CA GLY A 229 -3.68 -0.66 7.39
C GLY A 229 -2.39 -1.02 6.65
N VAL A 230 -1.75 -2.12 7.06
CA VAL A 230 -0.53 -2.65 6.42
C VAL A 230 -0.82 -3.04 4.95
N LEU A 231 -1.86 -3.85 4.72
CA LEU A 231 -2.28 -4.30 3.39
C LEU A 231 -2.62 -3.13 2.46
N LEU A 232 -3.35 -2.14 2.97
CA LEU A 232 -3.71 -0.95 2.21
C LEU A 232 -2.47 -0.19 1.75
N ARG A 233 -1.47 -0.02 2.63
CA ARG A 233 -0.24 0.69 2.26
C ARG A 233 0.60 -0.10 1.25
N THR A 234 0.77 -1.40 1.46
CA THR A 234 1.56 -2.26 0.55
C THR A 234 0.91 -2.32 -0.83
N ALA A 235 -0.41 -2.43 -0.90
CA ALA A 235 -1.18 -2.37 -2.15
C ALA A 235 -0.99 -1.03 -2.88
N VAL A 236 -1.08 0.09 -2.16
CA VAL A 236 -0.87 1.43 -2.76
C VAL A 236 0.54 1.56 -3.33
N ILE A 237 1.56 1.11 -2.60
CA ILE A 237 2.96 1.16 -3.07
C ILE A 237 3.15 0.27 -4.30
N GLY A 238 2.66 -0.97 -4.27
CA GLY A 238 2.79 -1.88 -5.40
C GLY A 238 2.09 -1.35 -6.66
N LEU A 239 0.91 -0.73 -6.52
CA LEU A 239 0.22 -0.07 -7.62
C LEU A 239 0.97 1.17 -8.12
N GLN A 240 1.56 1.97 -7.24
CA GLN A 240 2.41 3.11 -7.62
C GLN A 240 3.64 2.66 -8.41
N ILE A 241 4.36 1.64 -7.94
CA ILE A 241 5.53 1.07 -8.63
C ILE A 241 5.12 0.56 -10.01
N ALA A 242 4.02 -0.18 -10.10
CA ALA A 242 3.51 -0.69 -11.37
C ALA A 242 3.17 0.44 -12.37
N ARG A 243 2.56 1.53 -11.89
CA ARG A 243 2.26 2.72 -12.72
C ARG A 243 3.51 3.43 -13.22
N THR A 244 4.47 3.67 -12.33
CA THR A 244 5.72 4.38 -12.68
C THR A 244 6.63 3.60 -13.62
N SER A 245 6.48 2.27 -13.69
CA SER A 245 7.27 1.41 -14.57
C SER A 245 6.98 1.62 -16.08
N GLY A 246 6.12 2.57 -16.46
CA GLY A 246 5.97 3.12 -17.83
C GLY A 246 5.45 2.15 -18.91
N ARG A 247 5.28 0.87 -18.58
CA ARG A 247 4.95 -0.21 -19.53
C ARG A 247 3.49 -0.65 -19.52
N MET A 248 2.64 -0.05 -18.69
CA MET A 248 1.23 -0.39 -18.65
C MET A 248 0.46 0.27 -19.80
N VAL A 249 0.54 -0.32 -21.00
CA VAL A 249 -0.41 -0.03 -22.08
C VAL A 249 -1.84 -0.28 -21.57
N ARG A 250 -2.83 0.51 -21.96
CA ARG A 250 -4.26 0.39 -21.53
C ARG A 250 -4.79 -1.05 -21.50
N ARG A 251 -4.31 -1.90 -22.42
CA ARG A 251 -4.63 -3.34 -22.48
C ARG A 251 -4.25 -4.10 -21.21
N HIS A 252 -3.11 -3.80 -20.59
CA HIS A 252 -2.68 -4.44 -19.35
C HIS A 252 -3.56 -4.05 -18.15
N VAL A 253 -4.04 -2.81 -18.12
CA VAL A 253 -4.99 -2.36 -17.10
C VAL A 253 -6.33 -3.08 -17.28
N ALA A 254 -6.79 -3.25 -18.52
CA ALA A 254 -7.99 -4.02 -18.80
C ALA A 254 -7.84 -5.50 -18.39
N VAL A 255 -6.70 -6.14 -18.72
CA VAL A 255 -6.41 -7.53 -18.29
C VAL A 255 -6.34 -7.65 -16.77
N ALA A 256 -5.70 -6.69 -16.09
CA ALA A 256 -5.64 -6.68 -14.63
C ALA A 256 -7.03 -6.50 -14.01
N ALA A 257 -7.86 -5.60 -14.56
CA ALA A 257 -9.24 -5.40 -14.12
C ALA A 257 -10.10 -6.65 -14.34
N VAL A 258 -9.97 -7.32 -15.49
CA VAL A 258 -10.67 -8.58 -15.77
C VAL A 258 -10.22 -9.69 -14.83
N GLY A 259 -8.91 -9.83 -14.59
CA GLY A 259 -8.38 -10.81 -13.64
C GLY A 259 -8.90 -10.58 -12.23
N VAL A 260 -8.93 -9.33 -11.79
CA VAL A 260 -9.51 -8.91 -10.51
C VAL A 260 -11.01 -9.24 -10.43
N LEU A 261 -11.78 -8.90 -11.46
CA LEU A 261 -13.21 -9.19 -11.52
C LEU A 261 -13.49 -10.69 -11.53
N ALA A 262 -12.69 -11.48 -12.27
CA ALA A 262 -12.83 -12.92 -12.34
C ALA A 262 -12.54 -13.60 -10.99
N VAL A 263 -11.45 -13.19 -10.31
CA VAL A 263 -11.14 -13.68 -8.96
C VAL A 263 -12.22 -13.25 -7.97
N GLY A 264 -12.66 -11.99 -8.00
CA GLY A 264 -13.75 -11.50 -7.15
C GLY A 264 -15.06 -12.26 -7.37
N ALA A 265 -15.43 -12.51 -8.63
CA ALA A 265 -16.61 -13.31 -8.97
C ALA A 265 -16.48 -14.75 -8.46
N LEU A 266 -15.29 -15.37 -8.58
CA LEU A 266 -15.01 -16.71 -8.07
C LEU A 266 -15.15 -16.79 -6.54
N LEU A 267 -14.65 -15.78 -5.81
CA LEU A 267 -14.79 -15.71 -4.35
C LEU A 267 -16.27 -15.58 -3.94
N VAL A 268 -17.04 -14.71 -4.61
CA VAL A 268 -18.47 -14.51 -4.35
C VAL A 268 -19.30 -15.74 -4.70
N THR A 269 -18.99 -16.42 -5.81
CA THR A 269 -19.68 -17.68 -6.15
C THR A 269 -19.31 -18.82 -5.22
N GLY A 270 -18.06 -18.88 -4.74
CA GLY A 270 -17.65 -19.80 -3.70
C GLY A 270 -18.46 -19.60 -2.42
N GLU A 271 -18.51 -18.38 -1.90
CA GLU A 271 -19.35 -18.01 -0.75
C GLU A 271 -20.81 -18.43 -0.95
N ALA A 272 -21.42 -18.10 -2.08
CA ALA A 272 -22.82 -18.43 -2.36
C ALA A 272 -23.09 -19.95 -2.46
N MET A 273 -22.15 -20.72 -3.01
CA MET A 273 -22.28 -22.18 -3.07
C MET A 273 -22.15 -22.84 -1.70
N PHE A 274 -21.26 -22.35 -0.84
CA PHE A 274 -21.09 -22.91 0.51
C PHE A 274 -22.12 -22.38 1.52
N ALA A 275 -22.70 -21.21 1.29
CA ALA A 275 -23.78 -20.66 2.10
C ALA A 275 -25.15 -21.32 1.81
N GLY A 276 -25.30 -22.01 0.68
CA GLY A 276 -26.57 -22.60 0.24
C GLY A 276 -27.08 -23.80 1.04
N ASP A 277 -26.27 -24.39 1.92
CA ASP A 277 -26.62 -25.60 2.69
C ASP A 277 -26.96 -25.35 4.16
N LEU A 278 -26.93 -24.10 4.65
CA LEU A 278 -27.38 -23.79 6.01
C LEU A 278 -28.88 -23.43 5.98
N PRO A 279 -29.75 -24.21 6.66
CA PRO A 279 -31.15 -23.83 6.80
C PRO A 279 -31.21 -22.48 7.50
N THR A 280 -31.75 -21.47 6.82
CA THR A 280 -32.02 -20.16 7.40
C THR A 280 -32.90 -20.35 8.63
N PRO A 281 -32.44 -20.07 9.87
CA PRO A 281 -33.34 -20.03 11.00
C PRO A 281 -34.30 -18.86 10.75
N GLU A 282 -35.57 -19.19 10.48
CA GLU A 282 -36.65 -18.21 10.50
C GLU A 282 -36.72 -17.60 11.90
N LEU A 283 -36.09 -16.44 12.08
CA LEU A 283 -36.26 -15.65 13.28
C LEU A 283 -37.68 -15.06 13.25
N PRO A 284 -38.49 -15.25 14.31
CA PRO A 284 -39.82 -14.69 14.37
C PRO A 284 -39.73 -13.16 14.36
N VAL A 285 -40.43 -12.57 13.40
CA VAL A 285 -40.69 -11.14 13.26
C VAL A 285 -41.53 -10.68 14.45
N ALA A 286 -40.88 -10.35 15.56
CA ALA A 286 -41.53 -9.68 16.68
C ALA A 286 -40.54 -8.77 17.40
N ALA A 287 -40.95 -7.51 17.61
CA ALA A 287 -40.30 -6.46 18.39
C ALA A 287 -39.25 -5.58 17.67
N ALA A 288 -39.64 -4.93 16.57
CA ALA A 288 -39.11 -3.62 16.19
C ALA A 288 -40.03 -2.51 16.72
N GLY A 289 -39.98 -2.29 18.03
CA GLY A 289 -40.60 -1.15 18.72
C GLY A 289 -39.52 -0.27 19.32
N GLN A 290 -38.69 0.37 18.49
CA GLN A 290 -37.75 1.40 18.96
C GLN A 290 -38.33 2.79 18.70
N ALA A 291 -38.47 3.52 19.80
CA ALA A 291 -38.97 4.88 19.87
C ALA A 291 -38.17 5.83 18.97
N ALA A 292 -38.89 6.55 18.12
CA ALA A 292 -38.38 7.68 17.38
C ALA A 292 -37.97 8.80 18.35
N VAL A 293 -36.67 9.08 18.43
CA VAL A 293 -36.16 10.31 19.05
C VAL A 293 -36.40 11.46 18.07
N PRO A 294 -37.09 12.55 18.46
CA PRO A 294 -37.35 13.66 17.55
C PRO A 294 -36.04 14.39 17.23
N LEU A 295 -35.67 14.36 15.95
CA LEU A 295 -34.52 15.08 15.42
C LEU A 295 -34.87 16.59 15.38
N VAL A 296 -34.23 17.38 16.25
CA VAL A 296 -34.34 18.85 16.25
C VAL A 296 -33.65 19.40 14.99
N PRO A 297 -34.33 20.19 14.14
CA PRO A 297 -33.69 20.76 12.96
C PRO A 297 -32.74 21.88 13.38
N HIS A 298 -31.43 21.68 13.18
CA HIS A 298 -30.47 22.77 13.22
C HIS A 298 -30.36 23.42 11.84
N THR A 299 -31.02 24.56 11.68
CA THR A 299 -30.86 25.48 10.54
C THR A 299 -29.44 26.05 10.55
N ARG A 300 -28.50 25.34 9.91
CA ARG A 300 -27.19 25.90 9.54
C ARG A 300 -27.37 26.76 8.29
N THR A 301 -27.20 28.06 8.45
CA THR A 301 -27.02 29.01 7.35
C THR A 301 -25.84 28.54 6.49
N PRO A 302 -26.04 28.24 5.19
CA PRO A 302 -24.95 27.79 4.33
C PRO A 302 -23.94 28.92 4.14
N SER A 303 -22.71 28.69 4.58
CA SER A 303 -21.57 29.52 4.20
C SER A 303 -21.37 29.40 2.69
N PRO A 304 -21.18 30.51 1.94
CA PRO A 304 -21.03 30.45 0.49
C PRO A 304 -19.89 29.51 0.10
N LEU A 305 -20.19 28.48 -0.69
CA LEU A 305 -19.20 27.55 -1.21
C LEU A 305 -18.12 28.34 -1.95
N PRO A 306 -16.82 28.13 -1.66
CA PRO A 306 -15.76 28.67 -2.49
C PRO A 306 -15.95 28.16 -3.92
N THR A 307 -16.03 29.10 -4.87
CA THR A 307 -16.23 28.80 -6.29
C THR A 307 -15.14 27.81 -6.72
N PRO A 308 -15.50 26.64 -7.29
CA PRO A 308 -14.50 25.65 -7.68
C PRO A 308 -13.56 26.27 -8.71
N THR A 309 -12.28 26.39 -8.35
CA THR A 309 -11.23 26.82 -9.26
C THR A 309 -11.24 25.89 -10.47
N ARG A 310 -11.59 26.46 -11.63
CA ARG A 310 -11.68 25.77 -12.93
C ARG A 310 -10.41 24.94 -13.12
N ARG A 311 -10.54 23.63 -13.31
CA ARG A 311 -9.39 22.76 -13.61
C ARG A 311 -8.69 23.33 -14.86
N PRO A 312 -7.35 23.49 -14.84
CA PRO A 312 -6.63 23.97 -16.01
C PRO A 312 -6.85 23.02 -17.18
N GLU A 313 -7.09 23.59 -18.35
CA GLU A 313 -7.26 22.85 -19.59
C GLU A 313 -5.98 22.03 -19.89
N PRO A 314 -6.11 20.76 -20.33
CA PRO A 314 -4.96 19.95 -20.69
C PRO A 314 -4.22 20.58 -21.87
N MET A 315 -2.92 20.82 -21.71
CA MET A 315 -2.06 21.39 -22.75
C MET A 315 -1.15 20.30 -23.32
N THR A 316 -0.87 20.36 -24.61
CA THR A 316 0.23 19.63 -25.22
C THR A 316 1.59 20.20 -24.77
N PRO A 317 2.71 19.44 -24.86
CA PRO A 317 4.02 19.95 -24.48
C PRO A 317 4.42 21.24 -25.20
N SER A 318 4.09 21.37 -26.49
CA SER A 318 4.35 22.57 -27.30
C SER A 318 3.54 23.77 -26.84
N GLU A 319 2.24 23.58 -26.53
CA GLU A 319 1.38 24.64 -25.98
C GLU A 319 1.85 25.09 -24.60
N LEU A 320 2.27 24.14 -23.76
CA LEU A 320 2.85 24.43 -22.45
C LEU A 320 4.10 25.30 -22.58
N ARG A 321 5.03 24.95 -23.47
CA ARG A 321 6.22 25.77 -23.73
C ARG A 321 5.85 27.15 -24.29
N ALA A 322 4.90 27.22 -25.22
CA ALA A 322 4.45 28.49 -25.79
C ALA A 322 3.79 29.39 -24.72
N ALA A 323 3.05 28.80 -23.77
CA ALA A 323 2.47 29.54 -22.64
C ALA A 323 3.55 30.07 -21.68
N VAL A 324 4.60 29.30 -21.40
CA VAL A 324 5.76 29.75 -20.60
C VAL A 324 6.53 30.85 -21.34
N ALA A 325 6.82 30.65 -22.63
CA ALA A 325 7.52 31.63 -23.47
C ALA A 325 6.76 32.96 -23.61
N GLY A 326 5.44 32.90 -23.73
CA GLY A 326 4.58 34.07 -23.78
C GLY A 326 4.29 34.71 -22.43
N GLY A 327 4.89 34.22 -21.33
CA GLY A 327 4.63 34.72 -19.97
C GLY A 327 3.22 34.45 -19.44
N ARG A 328 2.39 33.67 -20.16
CA ARG A 328 1.05 33.27 -19.70
C ARG A 328 1.10 32.28 -18.55
N LEU A 329 2.19 31.54 -18.42
CA LEU A 329 2.44 30.61 -17.33
C LEU A 329 3.73 30.96 -16.61
N GLY A 330 3.60 31.54 -15.42
CA GLY A 330 4.74 31.84 -14.55
C GLY A 330 5.40 30.58 -14.00
N LEU A 331 6.63 30.73 -13.48
CA LEU A 331 7.41 29.62 -12.93
C LEU A 331 6.71 28.92 -11.76
N GLU A 332 6.07 29.67 -10.87
CA GLU A 332 5.33 29.11 -9.73
C GLU A 332 4.15 28.25 -10.18
N SER A 333 3.34 28.78 -11.11
CA SER A 333 2.25 28.04 -11.72
C SER A 333 2.74 26.80 -12.46
N LEU A 334 3.88 26.88 -13.16
CA LEU A 334 4.49 25.75 -13.85
C LEU A 334 4.92 24.64 -12.86
N LEU A 335 5.58 25.01 -11.76
CA LEU A 335 6.07 24.04 -10.76
C LEU A 335 4.98 23.49 -9.85
N THR A 336 3.80 24.09 -9.79
CA THR A 336 2.66 23.61 -8.98
C THR A 336 1.63 22.82 -9.79
N ARG A 337 1.66 22.91 -11.12
CA ARG A 337 0.79 22.11 -12.01
C ARG A 337 1.08 20.60 -11.88
N SER A 338 0.00 19.82 -11.92
CA SER A 338 0.01 18.36 -11.73
C SER A 338 -0.57 17.59 -12.92
N ASP A 339 -0.77 18.24 -14.06
CA ASP A 339 -1.22 17.54 -15.27
C ASP A 339 -0.08 16.71 -15.89
N LEU A 340 -0.45 15.64 -16.60
CA LEU A 340 0.50 14.68 -17.17
C LEU A 340 1.51 15.31 -18.13
N ALA A 341 1.07 16.31 -18.91
CA ALA A 341 1.95 16.99 -19.86
C ALA A 341 3.02 17.81 -19.13
N THR A 342 2.65 18.50 -18.06
CA THR A 342 3.60 19.24 -17.22
C THR A 342 4.55 18.30 -16.48
N ILE A 343 4.02 17.26 -15.82
CA ILE A 343 4.82 16.31 -15.02
C ILE A 343 5.89 15.62 -15.88
N GLY A 344 5.55 15.20 -17.10
CA GLY A 344 6.47 14.50 -18.00
C GLY A 344 7.40 15.39 -18.81
N ALA A 345 7.22 16.71 -18.77
CA ALA A 345 8.03 17.62 -19.57
C ALA A 345 9.45 17.79 -19.00
N ASP A 346 10.43 17.82 -19.89
CA ASP A 346 11.84 18.07 -19.54
C ASP A 346 12.01 19.47 -18.92
N VAL A 347 12.62 19.50 -17.75
CA VAL A 347 12.78 20.72 -16.93
C VAL A 347 13.66 21.73 -17.65
N GLU A 348 14.77 21.31 -18.25
CA GLU A 348 15.70 22.22 -18.91
C GLU A 348 15.06 22.83 -20.17
N TRP A 349 14.36 22.01 -20.94
CA TRP A 349 13.60 22.42 -22.10
C TRP A 349 12.57 23.49 -21.73
N LEU A 350 11.74 23.26 -20.70
CA LEU A 350 10.73 24.23 -20.26
C LEU A 350 11.34 25.51 -19.69
N LEU A 351 12.32 25.40 -18.79
CA LEU A 351 12.89 26.58 -18.14
C LEU A 351 13.67 27.48 -19.11
N ARG A 352 14.24 26.92 -20.19
CA ARG A 352 14.84 27.71 -21.27
C ARG A 352 13.82 28.55 -22.04
N ALA A 353 12.52 28.29 -21.90
CA ALA A 353 11.47 29.12 -22.47
C ALA A 353 11.11 30.32 -21.58
N LEU A 354 11.64 30.44 -20.37
CA LEU A 354 11.31 31.58 -19.50
C LEU A 354 11.80 32.90 -20.10
N PRO A 355 10.94 33.94 -20.17
CA PRO A 355 11.33 35.23 -20.70
C PRO A 355 12.42 35.87 -19.84
N GLY A 356 13.40 36.50 -20.49
CA GLY A 356 14.48 37.23 -19.82
C GLY A 356 15.59 36.37 -19.21
N ARG A 357 15.58 35.03 -19.40
CA ARG A 357 16.62 34.13 -18.89
C ARG A 357 17.49 33.58 -20.01
N SER A 358 18.80 33.63 -19.83
CA SER A 358 19.73 33.02 -20.79
C SER A 358 19.82 31.51 -20.58
N ALA A 359 20.05 30.74 -21.65
CA ALA A 359 20.24 29.29 -21.54
C ALA A 359 21.38 28.91 -20.58
N ALA A 360 22.48 29.69 -20.58
CA ALA A 360 23.62 29.47 -19.69
C ALA A 360 23.27 29.68 -18.21
N GLU A 361 22.40 30.66 -17.90
CA GLU A 361 21.89 30.89 -16.55
C GLU A 361 21.01 29.74 -16.08
N ILE A 362 20.07 29.28 -16.92
CA ILE A 362 19.21 28.12 -16.62
C ILE A 362 20.06 26.87 -16.33
N THR A 363 21.01 26.54 -17.20
CA THR A 363 21.91 25.39 -16.99
C THR A 363 22.74 25.53 -15.71
N ARG A 364 23.19 26.75 -15.36
CA ARG A 364 23.93 27.01 -14.11
C ARG A 364 23.05 26.80 -12.88
N VAL A 365 21.81 27.30 -12.92
CA VAL A 365 20.84 27.14 -11.82
C VAL A 365 20.46 25.68 -11.65
N LEU A 366 20.18 24.96 -12.73
CA LEU A 366 19.87 23.52 -12.67
C LEU A 366 21.03 22.70 -12.10
N ARG A 367 22.26 23.02 -12.51
CA ARG A 367 23.46 22.38 -11.95
C ARG A 367 23.61 22.64 -10.45
N ARG A 368 23.39 23.88 -9.99
CA ARG A 368 23.41 24.22 -8.55
C ARG A 368 22.28 23.52 -7.77
N ALA A 369 21.10 23.39 -8.38
CA ALA A 369 19.97 22.64 -7.85
C ALA A 369 20.18 21.11 -7.88
N ARG A 370 21.27 20.63 -8.50
CA ARG A 370 21.55 19.21 -8.76
C ARG A 370 20.42 18.52 -9.52
N VAL A 371 19.85 19.21 -10.50
CA VAL A 371 18.88 18.64 -11.43
C VAL A 371 19.65 18.09 -12.63
N GLY A 372 19.52 16.79 -12.90
CA GLY A 372 20.19 16.12 -14.02
C GLY A 372 19.63 16.55 -15.38
N SER A 373 20.44 16.43 -16.43
CA SER A 373 19.96 16.57 -17.81
C SER A 373 18.91 15.48 -18.09
N GLY A 374 17.75 15.85 -18.66
CA GLY A 374 16.65 14.90 -18.91
C GLY A 374 15.67 14.73 -17.76
N ALA A 375 15.85 15.43 -16.63
CA ALA A 375 14.91 15.36 -15.51
C ALA A 375 13.56 15.96 -15.92
N SER A 376 12.46 15.29 -15.55
CA SER A 376 11.11 15.82 -15.75
C SER A 376 10.67 16.71 -14.58
N ILE A 377 9.69 17.60 -14.79
CA ILE A 377 9.13 18.45 -13.71
C ILE A 377 8.58 17.59 -12.56
N GLY A 378 8.05 16.41 -12.89
CA GLY A 378 7.57 15.41 -11.95
C GLY A 378 8.65 14.89 -11.00
N ASP A 379 9.88 14.77 -11.49
CA ASP A 379 11.01 14.22 -10.72
C ASP A 379 11.62 15.24 -9.75
N LEU A 380 11.25 16.52 -9.87
CA LEU A 380 11.77 17.57 -9.00
C LEU A 380 11.27 17.42 -7.57
N THR A 381 12.19 17.24 -6.64
CA THR A 381 11.92 17.27 -5.19
C THR A 381 11.39 18.64 -4.75
N LEU A 382 10.65 18.69 -3.64
CA LEU A 382 10.17 19.96 -3.06
C LEU A 382 11.31 20.97 -2.84
N ARG A 383 12.48 20.50 -2.39
CA ARG A 383 13.66 21.34 -2.20
C ARG A 383 14.19 21.93 -3.51
N GLN A 384 14.21 21.13 -4.58
CA GLN A 384 14.61 21.61 -5.91
C GLN A 384 13.60 22.62 -6.46
N ARG A 385 12.29 22.35 -6.34
CA ARG A 385 11.24 23.30 -6.75
C ARG A 385 11.39 24.63 -6.02
N HIS A 386 11.56 24.61 -4.69
CA HIS A 386 11.76 25.81 -3.89
C HIS A 386 13.04 26.56 -4.29
N TYR A 387 14.16 25.85 -4.51
CA TYR A 387 15.40 26.47 -4.97
C TYR A 387 15.24 27.12 -6.36
N LEU A 388 14.54 26.47 -7.29
CA LEU A 388 14.27 27.03 -8.62
C LEU A 388 13.40 28.30 -8.53
N LEU A 389 12.38 28.31 -7.66
CA LEU A 389 11.57 29.50 -7.41
C LEU A 389 12.40 30.65 -6.87
N LEU A 390 13.27 30.40 -5.91
CA LEU A 390 14.16 31.44 -5.37
C LEU A 390 15.17 31.94 -6.41
N ALA A 391 15.79 31.03 -7.16
CA ALA A 391 16.87 31.37 -8.09
C ALA A 391 16.36 32.04 -9.38
N LEU A 392 15.16 31.72 -9.84
CA LEU A 392 14.61 32.18 -11.12
C LEU A 392 13.39 33.11 -10.98
N GLY A 393 12.77 33.17 -9.79
CA GLY A 393 11.59 34.00 -9.52
C GLY A 393 11.92 35.47 -9.26
N ALA A 394 13.14 35.81 -8.85
CA ALA A 394 13.56 37.21 -8.70
C ALA A 394 13.63 37.87 -10.09
N ALA A 395 12.87 38.94 -10.35
CA ALA A 395 12.88 39.64 -11.63
C ALA A 395 14.33 39.92 -12.11
N PRO A 396 14.63 39.76 -13.41
CA PRO A 396 15.97 40.08 -13.91
C PRO A 396 16.29 41.54 -13.56
N ALA A 397 17.47 41.78 -12.97
CA ALA A 397 17.93 43.13 -12.71
C ALA A 397 17.94 43.90 -14.04
N PRO A 398 17.44 45.15 -14.09
CA PRO A 398 17.51 45.97 -15.29
C PRO A 398 18.97 46.06 -15.74
N ARG A 399 19.22 45.75 -17.02
CA ARG A 399 20.55 45.78 -17.62
C ARG A 399 21.02 47.19 -17.89
#